data_AF-E2BXE0-F1
#
_entry.id   AF-E2BXE0-F1
#
_cell.length_a   1.000
_cell.length_b   1.000
_cell.length_c   1.000
_cell.angle_alpha   90.00
_cell.angle_beta   90.00
_cell.angle_gamma   90.00
#
_symmetry.space_group_name_H-M   'P 1'
#
loop_
_entity.id
_entity.type
_entity.pdbx_description
1 polymer ?
#
loop_
_entity_poly.entity_id
_entity_poly.type
_entity_poly.pdbx_seq_one_letter_code
_entity_poly.pdbx_strand_id
1 'polypeptide(L)'
;MALLDAILEKNIRLLDYEKLTDANGQRVVAFGKYAGVAGMVNILHGLGLRLLALGHHTPFMHIGPAHNYRDSAMARQAIRGAGYEIALGAMPKSIGPLTFVFTGSGNVSQGGQEVFQELPHEYVPPEMLRKVAEHGDTTKIYGCEVRRRHHLEKKEGGGFDPEEYEKHPELYISTFSKKIAPYASVIINGIYWAVDSPKLLTIPDAKYLLRPAHTPWLPISVGAPALPHRMLAICDISADPGGSIE
;
A
#
# COMPACT_ATOMS: atom_id res chain seq x y z
N MET A 1 6.77 29.26 20.29
CA MET A 1 6.05 28.46 19.27
C MET A 1 4.68 29.11 19.10
N ALA A 2 4.39 29.81 17.98
CA ALA A 2 3.30 30.79 17.91
C ALA A 2 1.93 30.31 18.42
N LEU A 3 1.53 29.07 18.14
CA LEU A 3 0.29 28.50 18.66
C LEU A 3 0.29 28.36 20.19
N LEU A 4 1.36 27.80 20.77
CA LEU A 4 1.48 27.59 22.21
C LEU A 4 1.61 28.94 22.95
N ASP A 5 2.34 29.88 22.36
CA ASP A 5 2.51 31.23 22.91
C ASP A 5 1.13 31.92 23.01
N ALA A 6 0.30 31.81 21.97
CA ALA A 6 -1.07 32.35 21.95
C ALA A 6 -2.01 31.64 22.95
N ILE A 7 -1.87 30.33 23.12
CA ILE A 7 -2.66 29.57 24.11
C ILE A 7 -2.39 30.08 25.52
N LEU A 8 -1.11 30.30 25.86
CA LEU A 8 -0.70 30.83 27.15
C LEU A 8 -1.15 32.27 27.35
N GLU A 9 -0.88 33.14 26.38
CA GLU A 9 -1.23 34.57 26.43
C GLU A 9 -2.75 34.77 26.62
N LYS A 10 -3.56 33.96 25.94
CA LYS A 10 -5.02 34.07 25.97
C LYS A 10 -5.69 33.20 27.04
N ASN A 11 -4.90 32.53 27.89
CA ASN A 11 -5.39 31.60 28.92
C ASN A 11 -6.38 30.56 28.37
N ILE A 12 -6.05 29.98 27.21
CA ILE A 12 -6.88 28.96 26.54
C ILE A 12 -6.58 27.58 27.13
N ARG A 13 -7.62 26.78 27.36
CA ARG A 13 -7.46 25.35 27.66
C ARG A 13 -7.43 24.55 26.36
N LEU A 14 -6.27 23.97 26.05
CA LEU A 14 -6.11 23.03 24.94
C LEU A 14 -6.42 21.60 25.40
N LEU A 15 -7.32 20.92 24.69
CA LEU A 15 -7.55 19.48 24.82
C LEU A 15 -7.06 18.79 23.56
N ASP A 16 -5.89 18.17 23.63
CA ASP A 16 -5.32 17.43 22.52
C ASP A 16 -5.86 15.99 22.48
N TYR A 17 -6.79 15.74 21.56
CA TYR A 17 -7.41 14.41 21.40
C TYR A 17 -6.42 13.33 20.94
N GLU A 18 -5.29 13.70 20.34
CA GLU A 18 -4.26 12.74 19.95
C GLU A 18 -3.54 12.15 21.18
N LYS A 19 -3.46 12.92 22.27
CA LYS A 19 -2.83 12.50 23.54
C LYS A 19 -3.80 11.87 24.53
N LEU A 20 -5.07 11.69 24.18
CA LEU A 20 -6.00 10.94 25.02
C LEU A 20 -5.63 9.45 25.04
N THR A 21 -5.26 8.96 26.22
CA THR A 21 -4.90 7.56 26.45
C THR A 21 -5.76 6.93 27.55
N ASP A 22 -5.89 5.61 27.51
CA ASP A 22 -6.43 4.83 28.62
C ASP A 22 -5.40 4.66 29.75
N ALA A 23 -5.77 3.90 30.79
CA ALA A 23 -4.90 3.62 31.94
C ALA A 23 -3.61 2.85 31.58
N ASN A 24 -3.55 2.21 30.41
CA ASN A 24 -2.39 1.48 29.92
C ASN A 24 -1.52 2.32 28.96
N GLY A 25 -1.87 3.59 28.74
CA GLY A 25 -1.18 4.46 27.78
C GLY A 25 -1.59 4.24 26.32
N GLN A 26 -2.62 3.44 26.04
CA GLN A 26 -3.10 3.21 24.68
C GLN A 26 -4.00 4.38 24.24
N ARG A 27 -3.73 4.95 23.06
CA ARG A 27 -4.55 6.03 22.49
C ARG A 27 -5.99 5.57 22.27
N VAL A 28 -6.96 6.33 22.77
CA VAL A 28 -8.39 5.97 22.72
C VAL A 28 -9.13 6.50 21.49
N VAL A 29 -8.64 7.60 20.90
CA VAL A 29 -9.21 8.20 19.68
C VAL A 29 -8.21 8.05 18.53
N ALA A 30 -8.59 7.30 17.49
CA ALA A 30 -7.75 7.11 16.31
C ALA A 30 -8.59 6.90 15.06
N PHE A 31 -8.16 7.49 13.94
CA PHE A 31 -8.81 7.34 12.63
C PHE A 31 -8.08 6.34 11.72
N GLY A 32 -6.99 5.71 12.19
CA GLY A 32 -6.10 4.90 11.34
C GLY A 32 -6.81 3.79 10.56
N LYS A 33 -7.79 3.12 11.17
CA LYS A 33 -8.58 2.08 10.47
C LYS A 33 -9.34 2.64 9.28
N TYR A 34 -10.05 3.76 9.46
CA TYR A 34 -10.79 4.40 8.39
C TYR A 34 -9.89 5.07 7.35
N ALA A 35 -8.69 5.53 7.73
CA ALA A 35 -7.67 5.96 6.76
C ALA A 35 -7.26 4.80 5.84
N GLY A 36 -7.07 3.60 6.40
CA GLY A 36 -6.88 2.35 5.64
C GLY A 36 -8.00 2.06 4.64
N VAL A 37 -9.25 2.10 5.13
CA VAL A 37 -10.45 1.87 4.32
C VAL A 37 -10.52 2.87 3.16
N ALA A 38 -10.42 4.17 3.44
CA ALA A 38 -10.52 5.22 2.43
C ALA A 38 -9.34 5.16 1.44
N GLY A 39 -8.12 4.90 1.93
CA GLY A 39 -6.93 4.72 1.10
C GLY A 39 -7.08 3.57 0.11
N MET A 40 -7.61 2.42 0.57
CA MET A 40 -7.84 1.27 -0.30
C MET A 40 -8.93 1.53 -1.36
N VAL A 41 -10.02 2.22 -1.00
CA VAL A 41 -11.05 2.58 -1.99
C VAL A 41 -10.46 3.52 -3.05
N ASN A 42 -9.71 4.54 -2.64
CA ASN A 42 -9.12 5.51 -3.54
C ASN A 42 -8.02 4.93 -4.43
N ILE A 43 -7.18 4.01 -3.93
CA ILE A 43 -6.14 3.39 -4.77
C ILE A 43 -6.75 2.45 -5.81
N LEU A 44 -7.84 1.75 -5.50
CA LEU A 44 -8.56 0.93 -6.48
C LEU A 44 -9.21 1.80 -7.56
N HIS A 45 -9.84 2.91 -7.18
CA HIS A 45 -10.35 3.90 -8.13
C HIS A 45 -9.23 4.46 -9.03
N GLY A 46 -8.13 4.91 -8.43
CA GLY A 46 -6.97 5.44 -9.15
C GLY A 46 -6.32 4.41 -10.07
N LEU A 47 -6.29 3.13 -9.66
CA LEU A 47 -5.82 2.03 -10.50
C LEU A 47 -6.72 1.85 -11.73
N GLY A 48 -8.04 1.95 -11.58
CA GLY A 48 -9.00 1.93 -12.69
C GLY A 48 -8.74 3.05 -13.69
N LEU A 49 -8.59 4.30 -13.22
CA LEU A 49 -8.25 5.45 -14.08
C LEU A 49 -6.89 5.28 -14.77
N ARG A 50 -5.88 4.80 -14.05
CA ARG A 50 -4.54 4.59 -14.59
C ARG A 50 -4.55 3.53 -15.69
N LEU A 51 -5.19 2.40 -15.45
CA LEU A 51 -5.27 1.31 -16.43
C LEU A 51 -6.05 1.73 -17.67
N LEU A 52 -7.12 2.51 -17.51
CA LEU A 52 -7.83 3.12 -18.63
C LEU A 52 -6.92 4.04 -19.45
N ALA A 53 -6.14 4.91 -18.80
CA ALA A 53 -5.18 5.79 -19.47
C ALA A 53 -4.06 5.01 -20.18
N LEU A 54 -3.73 3.81 -19.70
CA LEU A 54 -2.80 2.87 -20.33
C LEU A 54 -3.45 2.01 -21.43
N GLY A 55 -4.73 2.24 -21.75
CA GLY A 55 -5.44 1.56 -22.83
C GLY A 55 -6.12 0.24 -22.43
N HIS A 56 -6.37 0.02 -21.14
CA HIS A 56 -7.02 -1.19 -20.63
C HIS A 56 -8.40 -0.90 -20.06
N HIS A 57 -9.40 -1.61 -20.57
CA HIS A 57 -10.72 -1.69 -19.93
C HIS A 57 -10.65 -2.73 -18.79
N THR A 58 -10.90 -2.32 -17.55
CA THR A 58 -10.82 -3.22 -16.38
C THR A 58 -11.99 -3.00 -15.42
N PRO A 59 -12.39 -4.01 -14.62
CA PRO A 59 -13.45 -3.86 -13.63
C PRO A 59 -13.22 -2.75 -12.60
N PHE A 60 -11.96 -2.37 -12.35
CA PHE A 60 -11.63 -1.28 -11.42
C PHE A 60 -12.21 0.08 -11.85
N MET A 61 -12.55 0.27 -13.12
CA MET A 61 -13.16 1.50 -13.62
C MET A 61 -14.56 1.76 -13.05
N HIS A 62 -15.22 0.72 -12.55
CA HIS A 62 -16.55 0.82 -11.94
C HIS A 62 -16.48 1.30 -10.48
N ILE A 63 -15.28 1.42 -9.90
CA ILE A 63 -15.07 1.87 -8.53
C ILE A 63 -14.90 3.40 -8.54
N GLY A 64 -15.83 4.11 -7.90
CA GLY A 64 -15.69 5.55 -7.64
C GLY A 64 -14.72 5.87 -6.48
N PRO A 65 -14.29 7.14 -6.33
CA PRO A 65 -13.47 7.57 -5.20
C PRO A 65 -14.25 7.51 -3.88
N ALA A 66 -13.53 7.42 -2.76
CA ALA A 66 -14.12 7.18 -1.44
C ALA A 66 -15.21 8.19 -1.04
N HIS A 67 -15.03 9.47 -1.38
CA HIS A 67 -15.97 10.55 -1.05
C HIS A 67 -17.28 10.52 -1.85
N ASN A 68 -17.36 9.68 -2.90
CA ASN A 68 -18.60 9.51 -3.67
C ASN A 68 -19.57 8.52 -3.00
N TYR A 69 -19.10 7.75 -2.01
CA TYR A 69 -19.95 6.83 -1.27
C TYR A 69 -20.45 7.48 0.02
N ARG A 70 -21.70 7.20 0.37
CA ARG A 70 -22.31 7.68 1.62
C ARG A 70 -21.63 7.08 2.84
N ASP A 71 -21.22 5.81 2.75
CA ASP A 71 -20.57 5.05 3.80
C ASP A 71 -19.64 3.97 3.20
N SER A 72 -18.84 3.34 4.07
CA SER A 72 -17.89 2.31 3.66
C SER A 72 -18.55 1.02 3.16
N ALA A 73 -19.81 0.75 3.54
CA ALA A 73 -20.52 -0.44 3.08
C ALA A 73 -20.89 -0.32 1.59
N MET A 74 -21.33 0.86 1.16
CA MET A 74 -21.59 1.14 -0.26
C MET A 74 -20.30 1.02 -1.11
N ALA A 75 -19.18 1.54 -0.61
CA ALA A 75 -17.89 1.40 -1.29
C ALA A 75 -17.47 -0.08 -1.45
N ARG A 76 -17.60 -0.87 -0.38
CA ARG A 76 -17.31 -2.31 -0.39
C ARG A 76 -18.22 -3.07 -1.36
N GLN A 77 -19.50 -2.68 -1.48
CA GLN A 77 -20.41 -3.30 -2.44
C GLN A 77 -19.98 -3.05 -3.89
N ALA A 78 -19.53 -1.84 -4.24
CA ALA A 78 -19.01 -1.54 -5.56
C ALA A 78 -17.72 -2.34 -5.86
N ILE A 79 -16.82 -2.44 -4.88
CA ILE A 79 -15.58 -3.22 -5.00
C ILE A 79 -15.88 -4.72 -5.17
N ARG A 80 -16.86 -5.25 -4.43
CA ARG A 80 -17.32 -6.63 -4.60
C ARG A 80 -17.88 -6.88 -6.00
N GLY A 81 -18.63 -5.92 -6.55
CA GLY A 81 -19.09 -5.94 -7.95
C GLY A 81 -17.93 -6.10 -8.94
N ALA A 82 -16.90 -5.25 -8.84
CA ALA A 82 -15.69 -5.38 -9.64
C ALA A 82 -14.96 -6.72 -9.40
N GLY A 83 -14.96 -7.20 -8.16
CA GLY A 83 -14.41 -8.50 -7.79
C GLY A 83 -15.08 -9.68 -8.50
N TYR A 84 -16.41 -9.66 -8.64
CA TYR A 84 -17.13 -10.69 -9.40
C TYR A 84 -16.70 -10.72 -10.87
N GLU A 85 -16.54 -9.56 -11.51
CA GLU A 85 -16.07 -9.49 -12.90
C GLU A 85 -14.63 -10.02 -13.04
N ILE A 86 -13.74 -9.70 -12.09
CA ILE A 86 -12.38 -10.24 -12.05
C ILE A 86 -12.42 -11.77 -11.96
N ALA A 87 -13.23 -12.34 -11.06
CA ALA A 87 -13.38 -13.79 -10.90
C ALA A 87 -13.90 -14.49 -12.17
N LEU A 88 -14.71 -13.80 -12.98
CA LEU A 88 -15.19 -14.28 -14.28
C LEU A 88 -14.16 -14.11 -15.41
N GLY A 89 -12.97 -13.59 -15.12
CA GLY A 89 -11.89 -13.44 -16.10
C GLY A 89 -11.99 -12.16 -16.94
N ALA A 90 -12.70 -11.13 -16.49
CA ALA A 90 -12.82 -9.85 -17.19
C ALA A 90 -11.54 -8.99 -17.18
N MET A 91 -10.45 -9.47 -16.54
CA MET A 91 -9.14 -8.81 -16.57
C MET A 91 -8.40 -9.09 -17.89
N PRO A 92 -7.91 -8.05 -18.59
CA PRO A 92 -7.04 -8.23 -19.75
C PRO A 92 -5.77 -9.02 -19.40
N LYS A 93 -5.49 -10.09 -20.16
CA LYS A 93 -4.31 -10.93 -19.95
C LYS A 93 -2.97 -10.17 -20.08
N SER A 94 -2.96 -9.03 -20.78
CA SER A 94 -1.79 -8.16 -20.93
C SER A 94 -1.34 -7.48 -19.63
N ILE A 95 -2.23 -7.38 -18.63
CA ILE A 95 -1.90 -6.84 -17.31
C ILE A 95 -1.12 -7.88 -16.48
N GLY A 96 -1.39 -9.17 -16.71
CA GLY A 96 -0.87 -10.24 -15.89
C GLY A 96 -1.42 -10.23 -14.45
N PRO A 97 -0.81 -11.02 -13.55
CA PRO A 97 -1.22 -11.11 -12.16
C PRO A 97 -0.96 -9.82 -11.40
N LEU A 98 -1.94 -9.37 -10.62
CA LEU A 98 -1.81 -8.18 -9.78
C LEU A 98 -1.42 -8.57 -8.34
N THR A 99 -0.39 -7.91 -7.83
CA THR A 99 0.10 -8.09 -6.46
C THR A 99 -0.06 -6.79 -5.66
N PHE A 100 -0.78 -6.87 -4.54
CA PHE A 100 -1.03 -5.78 -3.61
C PHE A 100 -0.21 -6.02 -2.34
N VAL A 101 0.79 -5.17 -2.12
CA VAL A 101 1.71 -5.27 -0.99
C VAL A 101 1.28 -4.30 0.09
N PHE A 102 0.90 -4.83 1.26
CA PHE A 102 0.55 -4.04 2.44
C PHE A 102 1.76 -3.95 3.35
N THR A 103 2.22 -2.75 3.69
CA THR A 103 3.27 -2.57 4.68
C THR A 103 2.69 -2.20 6.04
N GLY A 104 3.25 -2.80 7.08
CA GLY A 104 2.79 -2.62 8.46
C GLY A 104 1.61 -3.52 8.82
N SER A 105 1.40 -3.68 10.12
CA SER A 105 0.37 -4.55 10.69
C SER A 105 -0.63 -3.81 11.59
N GLY A 106 -0.56 -2.47 11.61
CA GLY A 106 -1.42 -1.62 12.42
C GLY A 106 -2.80 -1.36 11.82
N ASN A 107 -3.57 -0.49 12.47
CA ASN A 107 -4.96 -0.19 12.11
C ASN A 107 -5.14 0.22 10.64
N VAL A 108 -4.19 0.98 10.08
CA VAL A 108 -4.22 1.39 8.67
C VAL A 108 -4.19 0.19 7.73
N SER A 109 -3.20 -0.69 7.91
CA SER A 109 -3.08 -1.91 7.11
C SER A 109 -4.33 -2.79 7.25
N GLN A 110 -4.83 -2.97 8.47
CA GLN A 110 -6.04 -3.76 8.70
C GLN A 110 -7.28 -3.17 8.01
N GLY A 111 -7.49 -1.85 8.10
CA GLY A 111 -8.60 -1.20 7.41
C GLY A 111 -8.52 -1.31 5.89
N GLY A 112 -7.31 -1.23 5.32
CA GLY A 112 -7.12 -1.44 3.88
C GLY A 112 -7.37 -2.89 3.48
N GLN A 113 -6.92 -3.85 4.30
CA GLN A 113 -7.13 -5.27 4.06
C GLN A 113 -8.62 -5.67 4.15
N GLU A 114 -9.41 -5.07 5.04
CA GLU A 114 -10.87 -5.30 5.09
C GLU A 114 -11.58 -4.95 3.77
N VAL A 115 -11.11 -3.91 3.08
CA VAL A 115 -11.62 -3.53 1.77
C VAL A 115 -11.07 -4.44 0.66
N PHE A 116 -9.78 -4.78 0.73
CA PHE A 116 -9.13 -5.70 -0.22
C PHE A 116 -9.81 -7.07 -0.26
N GLN A 117 -10.24 -7.58 0.90
CA GLN A 117 -10.88 -8.88 1.03
C GLN A 117 -12.24 -9.00 0.32
N GLU A 118 -12.80 -7.88 -0.17
CA GLU A 118 -13.98 -7.89 -1.05
C GLU A 118 -13.69 -8.32 -2.48
N LEU A 119 -12.42 -8.33 -2.88
CA LEU A 119 -11.97 -8.82 -4.18
C LEU A 119 -11.71 -10.33 -4.11
N PRO A 120 -11.78 -11.07 -5.23
CA PRO A 120 -11.28 -12.44 -5.29
C PRO A 120 -9.77 -12.40 -5.02
N HIS A 121 -9.34 -12.95 -3.89
CA HIS A 121 -7.97 -12.76 -3.43
C HIS A 121 -7.31 -14.04 -2.94
N GLU A 122 -5.98 -14.03 -2.96
CA GLU A 122 -5.13 -15.04 -2.32
C GLU A 122 -3.99 -14.32 -1.61
N TYR A 123 -3.82 -14.58 -0.32
CA TYR A 123 -2.67 -14.06 0.43
C TYR A 123 -1.46 -14.97 0.23
N VAL A 124 -0.32 -14.37 -0.09
CA VAL A 124 0.95 -15.07 -0.25
C VAL A 124 2.05 -14.42 0.58
N PRO A 125 3.04 -15.19 1.05
CA PRO A 125 4.14 -14.62 1.80
C PRO A 125 5.14 -13.91 0.85
N PRO A 126 5.98 -12.99 1.36
CA PRO A 126 6.88 -12.17 0.53
C PRO A 126 7.78 -12.98 -0.41
N GLU A 127 8.27 -14.14 0.02
CA GLU A 127 9.12 -15.05 -0.77
C GLU A 127 8.41 -15.61 -2.02
N MET A 128 7.08 -15.62 -2.03
CA MET A 128 6.27 -16.09 -3.17
C MET A 128 5.93 -14.99 -4.16
N LEU A 129 6.19 -13.71 -3.83
CA LEU A 129 5.82 -12.56 -4.68
C LEU A 129 6.34 -12.67 -6.10
N ARG A 130 7.60 -13.08 -6.28
CA ARG A 130 8.17 -13.26 -7.62
C ARG A 130 7.41 -14.31 -8.42
N LYS A 131 7.15 -15.46 -7.80
CA LYS A 131 6.48 -16.59 -8.46
C LYS A 131 5.08 -16.19 -8.91
N VAL A 132 4.30 -15.53 -8.04
CA VAL A 132 2.94 -15.10 -8.39
C VAL A 132 2.92 -13.93 -9.36
N ALA A 133 3.90 -13.03 -9.30
CA ALA A 133 4.02 -11.95 -10.26
C ALA A 133 4.24 -12.50 -11.68
N GLU A 134 5.07 -13.53 -11.84
CA GLU A 134 5.39 -14.12 -13.14
C GLU A 134 4.32 -15.13 -13.62
N HIS A 135 3.74 -15.93 -12.72
CA HIS A 135 2.93 -17.12 -13.07
C HIS A 135 1.57 -17.20 -12.37
N GLY A 136 1.15 -16.14 -11.68
CA GLY A 136 -0.15 -16.09 -11.01
C GLY A 136 -1.33 -16.16 -11.99
N ASP A 137 -2.53 -16.32 -11.42
CA ASP A 137 -3.79 -16.25 -12.14
C ASP A 137 -4.26 -14.80 -12.26
N THR A 138 -5.06 -14.49 -13.29
CA THR A 138 -5.67 -13.18 -13.52
C THR A 138 -7.13 -13.12 -13.06
N THR A 139 -7.71 -14.22 -12.60
CA THR A 139 -9.07 -14.31 -12.03
C THR A 139 -9.13 -13.95 -10.54
N LYS A 140 -7.99 -13.64 -9.94
CA LYS A 140 -7.84 -13.20 -8.55
C LYS A 140 -6.68 -12.23 -8.41
N ILE A 141 -6.59 -11.62 -7.24
CA ILE A 141 -5.56 -10.65 -6.88
C ILE A 141 -4.76 -11.18 -5.70
N TYR A 142 -3.45 -11.00 -5.74
CA TYR A 142 -2.55 -11.50 -4.71
C TYR A 142 -2.30 -10.43 -3.65
N GLY A 143 -2.60 -10.74 -2.39
CA GLY A 143 -2.27 -9.89 -1.24
C GLY A 143 -0.96 -10.37 -0.59
N CYS A 144 -0.12 -9.45 -0.14
CA CYS A 144 1.08 -9.80 0.62
C CYS A 144 1.29 -8.81 1.78
N GLU A 145 1.31 -9.32 3.01
CA GLU A 145 1.63 -8.52 4.19
C GLU A 145 3.16 -8.49 4.41
N VAL A 146 3.71 -7.28 4.43
CA VAL A 146 5.13 -7.02 4.60
C VAL A 146 5.36 -6.32 5.94
N ARG A 147 6.17 -6.96 6.78
CA ARG A 147 6.59 -6.46 8.10
C ARG A 147 8.07 -6.14 8.08
N ARG A 148 8.52 -5.41 9.10
CA ARG A 148 9.93 -5.05 9.34
C ARG A 148 10.90 -6.22 9.07
N ARG A 149 10.64 -7.40 9.64
CA ARG A 149 11.46 -8.62 9.45
C ARG A 149 11.63 -9.10 8.00
N HIS A 150 10.75 -8.72 7.08
CA HIS A 150 10.79 -9.17 5.69
C HIS A 150 11.70 -8.28 4.81
N HIS A 151 12.01 -7.07 5.26
CA HIS A 151 12.74 -6.09 4.44
C HIS A 151 13.77 -5.27 5.20
N LEU A 152 13.90 -5.39 6.51
CA LEU A 152 14.98 -4.76 7.27
C LEU A 152 16.07 -5.80 7.55
N GLU A 153 17.30 -5.44 7.26
CA GLU A 153 18.48 -6.28 7.47
C GLU A 153 19.62 -5.42 8.04
N LYS A 154 20.41 -5.99 8.96
CA LYS A 154 21.65 -5.35 9.43
C LYS A 154 22.62 -5.11 8.26
N LYS A 155 23.30 -3.97 8.26
CA LYS A 155 24.31 -3.61 7.24
C LYS A 155 25.43 -4.65 7.11
N GLU A 156 25.90 -5.16 8.25
CA GLU A 156 26.97 -6.17 8.33
C GLU A 156 26.47 -7.62 8.21
N GLY A 157 25.18 -7.82 7.92
CA GLY A 157 24.54 -9.14 7.96
C GLY A 157 24.09 -9.56 9.36
N GLY A 158 23.39 -10.68 9.45
CA GLY A 158 22.81 -11.19 10.71
C GLY A 158 21.29 -10.99 10.85
N GLY A 159 20.59 -10.56 9.78
CA GLY A 159 19.12 -10.56 9.73
C GLY A 159 18.47 -9.37 10.43
N PHE A 160 17.28 -9.59 10.99
CA PHE A 160 16.47 -8.58 11.68
C PHE A 160 16.27 -8.92 13.15
N ASP A 161 16.66 -8.00 14.04
CA ASP A 161 16.33 -8.05 15.46
C ASP A 161 15.40 -6.87 15.83
N PRO A 162 14.18 -7.12 16.33
CA PRO A 162 13.24 -6.05 16.66
C PRO A 162 13.69 -5.14 17.79
N GLU A 163 14.34 -5.68 18.83
CA GLU A 163 14.74 -4.91 20.02
C GLU A 163 15.96 -4.04 19.74
N GLU A 164 16.91 -4.57 18.96
CA GLU A 164 18.08 -3.81 18.54
C GLU A 164 17.70 -2.74 17.52
N TYR A 165 16.81 -3.03 16.57
CA TYR A 165 16.32 -2.04 15.61
C TYR A 165 15.65 -0.85 16.30
N GLU A 166 14.90 -1.09 17.38
CA GLU A 166 14.23 -0.01 18.11
C GLU A 166 15.22 0.92 18.83
N LYS A 167 16.40 0.41 19.23
CA LYS A 167 17.45 1.19 19.91
C LYS A 167 18.47 1.79 18.94
N HIS A 168 18.74 1.08 17.84
CA HIS A 168 19.81 1.36 16.89
C HIS A 168 19.34 1.18 15.43
N PRO A 169 18.33 1.95 14.97
CA PRO A 169 17.82 1.85 13.61
C PRO A 169 18.88 2.15 12.54
N GLU A 170 19.91 2.92 12.88
CA GLU A 170 21.04 3.28 12.01
C GLU A 170 21.90 2.08 11.58
N LEU A 171 21.84 0.96 12.29
CA LEU A 171 22.56 -0.27 11.94
C LEU A 171 21.89 -1.06 10.82
N TYR A 172 20.66 -0.69 10.46
CA TYR A 172 19.82 -1.41 9.51
C TYR A 172 19.72 -0.71 8.16
N ILE A 173 19.38 -1.49 7.15
CA ILE A 173 19.01 -1.02 5.80
C ILE A 173 17.71 -1.68 5.36
N SER A 174 16.98 -0.99 4.49
CA SER A 174 15.79 -1.55 3.84
C SER A 174 16.17 -2.24 2.54
N THR A 175 15.80 -3.52 2.40
CA THR A 175 15.88 -4.31 1.18
C THR A 175 14.56 -4.33 0.40
N PHE A 176 13.56 -3.54 0.85
CA PHE A 176 12.21 -3.50 0.26
C PHE A 176 12.23 -3.20 -1.24
N SER A 177 13.00 -2.18 -1.66
CA SER A 177 13.11 -1.76 -3.06
C SER A 177 13.70 -2.83 -3.97
N LYS A 178 14.48 -3.78 -3.42
CA LYS A 178 15.19 -4.82 -4.16
C LYS A 178 14.47 -6.17 -4.12
N LYS A 179 13.90 -6.55 -2.98
CA LYS A 179 13.34 -7.88 -2.74
C LYS A 179 11.82 -7.94 -2.89
N ILE A 180 11.11 -6.82 -2.71
CA ILE A 180 9.64 -6.80 -2.61
C ILE A 180 9.03 -5.91 -3.70
N ALA A 181 9.40 -4.63 -3.73
CA ALA A 181 8.83 -3.65 -4.65
C ALA A 181 8.89 -4.03 -6.15
N PRO A 182 9.93 -4.72 -6.66
CA PRO A 182 9.97 -5.14 -8.07
C PRO A 182 8.84 -6.09 -8.46
N TYR A 183 8.24 -6.77 -7.48
CA TYR A 183 7.17 -7.73 -7.67
C TYR A 183 5.81 -7.20 -7.21
N ALA A 184 5.70 -5.93 -6.82
CA ALA A 184 4.47 -5.28 -6.40
C ALA A 184 3.80 -4.54 -7.57
N SER A 185 2.52 -4.80 -7.84
CA SER A 185 1.71 -3.99 -8.73
C SER A 185 1.18 -2.74 -8.01
N VAL A 186 0.77 -2.90 -6.76
CA VAL A 186 0.28 -1.80 -5.91
C VAL A 186 0.92 -1.90 -4.54
N ILE A 187 1.44 -0.79 -4.02
CA ILE A 187 1.97 -0.70 -2.66
C ILE A 187 0.98 0.10 -1.80
N ILE A 188 0.58 -0.45 -0.67
CA ILE A 188 -0.29 0.19 0.33
C ILE A 188 0.58 0.41 1.56
N ASN A 189 1.01 1.66 1.74
CA ASN A 189 1.91 2.03 2.81
C ASN A 189 1.14 2.50 4.04
N GLY A 190 1.28 1.77 5.15
CA GLY A 190 0.62 2.07 6.42
C GLY A 190 1.55 1.94 7.62
N ILE A 191 2.87 2.07 7.39
CA ILE A 191 3.86 1.98 8.47
C ILE A 191 3.99 3.31 9.21
N TYR A 192 4.19 3.22 10.51
CA TYR A 192 4.83 4.31 11.23
C TYR A 192 6.33 4.30 10.90
N TRP A 193 6.88 5.46 10.56
CA TRP A 193 8.28 5.65 10.23
C TRP A 193 8.85 6.75 11.12
N ALA A 194 9.90 6.43 11.88
CA ALA A 194 10.59 7.40 12.72
C ALA A 194 11.69 8.09 11.92
N VAL A 195 11.97 9.34 12.27
CA VAL A 195 13.16 10.06 11.78
C VAL A 195 14.39 9.18 12.04
N ASP A 196 15.26 9.06 11.04
CA ASP A 196 16.46 8.19 11.01
C ASP A 196 16.22 6.68 10.77
N SER A 197 14.97 6.23 10.62
CA SER A 197 14.70 4.86 10.14
C SER A 197 15.06 4.72 8.65
N PRO A 198 15.49 3.54 8.18
CA PRO A 198 15.69 3.30 6.75
C PRO A 198 14.41 3.59 5.94
N LYS A 199 14.54 4.29 4.81
CA LYS A 199 13.41 4.55 3.91
C LYS A 199 12.94 3.27 3.25
N LEU A 200 11.64 3.19 2.98
CA LEU A 200 11.03 2.08 2.27
C LEU A 200 11.33 2.16 0.77
N LEU A 201 11.18 3.35 0.19
CA LEU A 201 11.52 3.68 -1.20
C LEU A 201 12.14 5.08 -1.30
N THR A 202 13.27 5.16 -1.97
CA THR A 202 13.92 6.44 -2.33
C THR A 202 13.57 6.87 -3.76
N ILE A 203 13.83 8.13 -4.12
CA ILE A 203 13.66 8.61 -5.51
C ILE A 203 14.46 7.75 -6.51
N PRO A 204 15.75 7.41 -6.26
CA PRO A 204 16.48 6.46 -7.11
C PRO A 204 15.81 5.09 -7.24
N ASP A 205 15.25 4.54 -6.16
CA ASP A 205 14.53 3.27 -6.19
C ASP A 205 13.28 3.37 -7.09
N ALA A 206 12.47 4.42 -6.90
CA ALA A 206 11.28 4.65 -7.71
C ALA A 206 11.62 4.81 -9.20
N LYS A 207 12.66 5.59 -9.52
CA LYS A 207 13.15 5.73 -10.91
C LYS A 207 13.62 4.41 -11.51
N TYR A 208 14.18 3.51 -10.70
CA TYR A 208 14.58 2.18 -11.16
C TYR A 208 13.35 1.29 -11.41
N LEU A 209 12.38 1.27 -10.48
CA LEU A 209 11.15 0.48 -10.58
C LEU A 209 10.23 0.89 -11.73
N LEU A 210 10.28 2.16 -12.13
CA LEU A 210 9.47 2.72 -13.22
C LEU A 210 10.12 2.60 -14.61
N ARG A 211 11.26 1.91 -14.72
CA ARG A 211 11.87 1.62 -16.02
C ARG A 211 10.98 0.66 -16.84
N PRO A 212 11.01 0.77 -18.18
CA PRO A 212 10.31 -0.15 -19.06
C PRO A 212 10.54 -1.62 -18.69
N ALA A 213 9.47 -2.35 -18.40
CA ALA A 213 9.52 -3.77 -18.09
C ALA A 213 9.39 -4.60 -19.37
N HIS A 214 10.30 -5.56 -19.57
CA HIS A 214 10.21 -6.53 -20.66
C HIS A 214 9.49 -7.79 -20.18
N THR A 215 8.23 -7.98 -20.60
CA THR A 215 7.36 -9.09 -20.19
C THR A 215 6.86 -9.89 -21.41
N PRO A 216 7.74 -10.54 -22.18
CA PRO A 216 7.39 -11.19 -23.45
C PRO A 216 6.40 -12.35 -23.33
N TRP A 217 6.19 -12.88 -22.13
CA TRP A 217 5.23 -13.95 -21.85
C TRP A 217 3.78 -13.45 -21.66
N LEU A 218 3.55 -12.14 -21.54
CA LEU A 218 2.21 -11.58 -21.46
C LEU A 218 1.68 -11.29 -22.87
N PRO A 219 0.45 -11.73 -23.22
CA PRO A 219 -0.11 -11.49 -24.53
C PRO A 219 -0.48 -10.00 -24.67
N ILE A 220 -0.14 -9.40 -25.80
CA ILE A 220 -0.43 -8.00 -26.10
C ILE A 220 -1.26 -7.87 -27.38
N SER A 221 -2.08 -6.82 -27.46
CA SER A 221 -2.82 -6.45 -28.66
C SER A 221 -3.02 -4.94 -28.70
N VAL A 222 -3.55 -4.41 -29.81
CA VAL A 222 -3.82 -2.96 -29.97
C VAL A 222 -4.76 -2.44 -28.88
N GLY A 223 -5.75 -3.23 -28.44
CA GLY A 223 -6.69 -2.86 -27.36
C GLY A 223 -6.28 -3.34 -25.96
N ALA A 224 -5.08 -3.91 -25.82
CA ALA A 224 -4.53 -4.41 -24.56
C ALA A 224 -3.00 -4.41 -24.66
N PRO A 225 -2.36 -3.22 -24.61
CA PRO A 225 -0.92 -3.06 -24.80
C PRO A 225 -0.13 -3.63 -23.61
N ALA A 226 1.20 -3.70 -23.75
CA ALA A 226 2.07 -4.00 -22.61
C ALA A 226 2.02 -2.87 -21.59
N LEU A 227 1.98 -3.21 -20.31
CA LEU A 227 2.20 -2.23 -19.25
C LEU A 227 3.65 -1.70 -19.30
N PRO A 228 3.87 -0.40 -19.11
CA PRO A 228 5.23 0.17 -19.16
C PRO A 228 6.12 -0.35 -18.05
N HIS A 229 5.57 -0.64 -16.87
CA HIS A 229 6.30 -1.17 -15.72
C HIS A 229 5.32 -1.91 -14.80
N ARG A 230 5.83 -2.77 -13.92
CA ARG A 230 4.99 -3.58 -13.02
C ARG A 230 4.32 -2.74 -11.93
N MET A 231 5.05 -1.85 -11.27
CA MET A 231 4.52 -1.04 -10.18
C MET A 231 3.58 0.03 -10.73
N LEU A 232 2.27 -0.14 -10.57
CA LEU A 232 1.25 0.73 -11.14
C LEU A 232 0.89 1.89 -10.21
N ALA A 233 0.85 1.65 -8.90
CA ALA A 233 0.40 2.67 -7.97
C ALA A 233 1.00 2.51 -6.56
N ILE A 234 1.11 3.63 -5.86
CA ILE A 234 1.49 3.70 -4.44
C ILE A 234 0.39 4.45 -3.71
N CYS A 235 -0.17 3.84 -2.67
CA CYS A 235 -1.08 4.45 -1.72
C CYS A 235 -0.32 4.69 -0.44
N ASP A 236 0.27 5.88 -0.28
CA ASP A 236 0.96 6.25 0.95
C ASP A 236 -0.01 6.88 1.95
N ILE A 237 -0.59 6.04 2.82
CA ILE A 237 -1.58 6.48 3.82
C ILE A 237 -0.87 7.11 5.03
N SER A 238 0.37 6.72 5.26
CA SER A 238 1.28 7.27 6.27
C SER A 238 2.12 8.45 5.76
N ALA A 239 1.71 9.07 4.64
CA ALA A 239 2.47 10.14 4.01
C ALA A 239 2.71 11.32 4.98
N ASP A 240 3.97 11.72 5.10
CA ASP A 240 4.44 12.84 5.90
C ASP A 240 5.68 13.42 5.19
N PRO A 241 5.94 14.75 5.21
CA PRO A 241 7.14 15.30 4.59
C PRO A 241 8.42 14.65 5.12
N GLY A 242 9.22 14.08 4.22
CA GLY A 242 10.43 13.35 4.58
C GLY A 242 10.20 11.93 5.12
N GLY A 243 8.99 11.40 4.98
CA GLY A 243 8.61 10.08 5.47
C GLY A 243 9.25 8.89 4.74
N SER A 244 8.64 7.73 4.92
CA SER A 244 9.20 6.44 4.46
C SER A 244 9.31 6.26 2.94
N ILE A 245 8.54 7.01 2.15
CA ILE A 245 8.58 7.02 0.70
C ILE A 245 8.93 8.46 0.27
N GLU A 246 9.97 8.61 -0.56
CA GLU A 246 10.40 9.91 -1.12
C GLU A 246 9.62 10.36 -2.36
#